data_AF-A0A8T2THQ0-F1
#
_entry.id   AF-A0A8T2THQ0-F1
#
_cell.length_a   1.000
_cell.length_b   1.000
_cell.length_c   1.000
_cell.angle_alpha   90.00
_cell.angle_beta   90.00
_cell.angle_gamma   90.00
#
_symmetry.space_group_name_H-M   'P 1'
#
loop_
_entity.id
_entity.type
_entity.pdbx_description
1 polymer ?
#
loop_
_entity_poly.entity_id
_entity_poly.type
_entity_poly.pdbx_seq_one_letter_code
_entity_poly.pdbx_strand_id
1 'polypeptide(L)'
;MILEEIILTLRELWRLFTALKTNQEYFMGANVIVETDSLPLIGLIANCSSPDIAMLRWITFIKFINPTFLCIAEKHNTIVDMLSREKFDDDREAMDKHIDLINYETSTFMYEIFRANDFEGE
;
A
#
# COMPACT_ATOMS: atom_id res chain seq x y z
N MET A 1 10.79 -19.79 8.82
CA MET A 1 9.42 -19.78 8.27
C MET A 1 8.70 -18.45 8.55
N ILE A 2 8.61 -17.98 9.80
CA ILE A 2 7.88 -16.72 10.13
C ILE A 2 8.53 -15.46 9.53
N LEU A 3 9.86 -15.39 9.45
CA LEU A 3 10.55 -14.16 9.00
C LEU A 3 10.43 -13.91 7.49
N GLU A 4 10.44 -14.97 6.68
CA GLU A 4 10.34 -14.86 5.21
C GLU A 4 8.95 -14.42 4.77
N GLU A 5 7.88 -14.97 5.37
CA GLU A 5 6.51 -14.53 5.11
C GLU A 5 6.28 -13.07 5.51
N ILE A 6 6.85 -12.62 6.64
CA ILE A 6 6.77 -11.21 7.06
C ILE A 6 7.47 -10.30 6.05
N ILE A 7 8.69 -10.64 5.63
CA ILE A 7 9.45 -9.85 4.65
C ILE A 7 8.71 -9.77 3.31
N LEU A 8 8.13 -10.87 2.84
CA LEU A 8 7.34 -10.91 1.60
C LEU A 8 6.07 -10.05 1.71
N THR A 9 5.37 -10.11 2.84
CA THR A 9 4.16 -9.33 3.08
C THR A 9 4.46 -7.81 3.13
N LEU A 10 5.56 -7.42 3.78
CA LEU A 10 6.00 -6.01 3.86
C LEU A 10 6.25 -5.42 2.47
N ARG A 11 6.90 -6.22 1.64
CA ARG A 11 7.29 -5.88 0.28
C ARG A 11 6.08 -5.72 -0.65
N GLU A 12 5.08 -6.57 -0.50
CA GLU A 12 3.82 -6.48 -1.23
C GLU A 12 2.99 -5.27 -0.79
N LEU A 13 2.96 -4.98 0.51
CA LEU A 13 2.31 -3.78 1.03
C LEU A 13 2.93 -2.50 0.45
N TRP A 14 4.26 -2.42 0.46
CA TRP A 14 4.98 -1.27 -0.09
C TRP A 14 4.67 -1.07 -1.58
N ARG A 15 4.64 -2.14 -2.37
CA ARG A 15 4.31 -2.07 -3.79
C ARG A 15 2.91 -1.58 -4.08
N LEU A 16 1.94 -2.12 -3.34
CA LEU A 16 0.57 -1.68 -3.44
C LEU A 16 0.47 -0.19 -3.10
N PHE A 17 1.07 0.21 -1.99
CA PHE A 17 1.08 1.60 -1.56
C PHE A 17 1.68 2.53 -2.63
N THR A 18 2.86 2.21 -3.15
CA THR A 18 3.53 2.99 -4.20
C THR A 18 2.68 3.06 -5.47
N ALA A 19 2.12 1.94 -5.94
CA ALA A 19 1.29 1.90 -7.13
C ALA A 19 0.04 2.78 -7.01
N LEU A 20 -0.61 2.75 -5.84
CA LEU A 20 -1.75 3.62 -5.55
C LEU A 20 -1.34 5.08 -5.41
N LYS A 21 -0.20 5.34 -4.75
CA LYS A 21 0.27 6.71 -4.51
C LYS A 21 0.67 7.42 -5.81
N THR A 22 1.44 6.77 -6.68
CA THR A 22 1.87 7.33 -7.97
C THR A 22 0.69 7.68 -8.87
N ASN A 23 -0.44 6.98 -8.73
CA ASN A 23 -1.62 7.16 -9.56
C ASN A 23 -2.83 7.69 -8.75
N GLN A 24 -2.59 8.30 -7.59
CA GLN A 24 -3.65 8.69 -6.64
C GLN A 24 -4.72 9.60 -7.25
N GLU A 25 -4.33 10.48 -8.17
CA GLU A 25 -5.25 11.42 -8.84
C GLU A 25 -6.26 10.69 -9.75
N TYR A 26 -5.87 9.55 -10.32
CA TYR A 26 -6.77 8.72 -11.14
C TYR A 26 -7.74 7.88 -10.29
N PHE A 27 -7.34 7.58 -9.05
CA PHE A 27 -8.08 6.69 -8.16
C PHE A 27 -9.04 7.42 -7.23
N MET A 28 -8.86 8.74 -7.03
CA MET A 28 -9.76 9.53 -6.21
C MET A 28 -11.17 9.56 -6.82
N GLY A 29 -12.13 8.96 -6.10
CA GLY A 29 -13.53 8.85 -6.54
C GLY A 29 -13.80 7.73 -7.56
N ALA A 30 -12.79 6.93 -7.91
CA ALA A 30 -12.94 5.78 -8.80
C ALA A 30 -13.04 4.47 -7.99
N ASN A 31 -13.74 3.48 -8.54
CA ASN A 31 -13.73 2.14 -7.96
C ASN A 31 -12.43 1.41 -8.36
N VAL A 32 -11.51 1.28 -7.41
CA VAL A 32 -10.23 0.59 -7.64
C VAL A 32 -10.36 -0.87 -7.26
N ILE A 33 -9.96 -1.78 -8.15
CA ILE A 33 -9.89 -3.22 -7.88
C ILE A 33 -8.43 -3.63 -7.83
N VAL A 34 -8.03 -4.26 -6.73
CA VAL A 34 -6.67 -4.76 -6.52
C VAL A 34 -6.73 -6.28 -6.48
N GLU A 35 -6.15 -6.90 -7.50
CA GLU A 35 -5.95 -8.36 -7.56
C GLU A 35 -4.62 -8.71 -6.89
N THR A 36 -4.64 -9.62 -5.91
CA THR A 36 -3.44 -10.08 -5.21
C THR A 36 -3.56 -11.55 -4.87
N ASP A 37 -2.45 -12.27 -4.87
CA ASP A 37 -2.32 -13.66 -4.41
C ASP A 37 -1.91 -13.77 -2.94
N SER A 38 -1.70 -12.63 -2.26
CA SER A 38 -1.24 -12.58 -0.87
C SER A 38 -2.38 -12.49 0.13
N LEU A 39 -2.78 -13.64 0.65
CA LEU A 39 -3.68 -13.71 1.81
C LEU A 39 -3.12 -12.98 3.04
N PRO A 40 -1.81 -13.04 3.37
CA PRO A 40 -1.24 -12.27 4.46
C PRO A 40 -1.41 -10.75 4.29
N LEU A 41 -1.26 -10.21 3.07
CA LEU A 41 -1.47 -8.80 2.79
C LEU A 41 -2.92 -8.38 3.05
N ILE A 42 -3.88 -9.16 2.55
CA ILE A 42 -5.31 -8.92 2.76
C ILE A 42 -5.62 -8.92 4.27
N GLY A 43 -5.09 -9.92 5.00
CA GLY A 43 -5.23 -10.00 6.45
C GLY A 43 -4.60 -8.81 7.18
N LEU A 44 -3.44 -8.33 6.74
CA LEU A 44 -2.74 -7.19 7.33
C LEU A 44 -3.52 -5.88 7.15
N ILE A 45 -4.05 -5.63 5.95
CA ILE A 45 -4.84 -4.43 5.66
C ILE A 45 -6.19 -4.47 6.39
N ALA A 46 -6.83 -5.64 6.45
CA ALA A 46 -8.09 -5.82 7.18
C ALA A 46 -7.91 -5.56 8.69
N ASN A 47 -6.87 -6.16 9.29
CA ASN A 47 -6.65 -6.13 10.75
C ASN A 47 -5.84 -4.91 11.24
N CYS A 48 -5.25 -4.09 10.36
CA CYS A 48 -4.42 -2.93 10.71
C CYS A 48 -3.34 -3.24 11.79
N SER A 49 -2.79 -4.45 11.82
CA SER A 49 -2.06 -4.96 12.99
C SER A 49 -0.54 -4.80 12.91
N SER A 50 -0.03 -3.82 12.17
CA SER A 50 1.43 -3.58 12.11
C SER A 50 1.95 -2.80 13.33
N PRO A 51 3.08 -3.21 13.95
CA PRO A 51 3.73 -2.42 15.00
C PRO A 51 4.50 -1.21 14.45
N ASP A 52 4.69 -1.10 13.14
CA ASP A 52 5.47 -0.02 12.51
C ASP A 52 4.60 1.17 12.06
N ILE A 53 5.02 2.38 12.40
CA ILE A 53 4.27 3.62 12.13
C ILE A 53 4.21 3.93 10.63
N ALA A 54 5.27 3.67 9.85
CA ALA A 54 5.25 3.93 8.41
C ALA A 54 4.27 2.99 7.72
N MET A 55 4.26 1.70 8.08
CA MET A 55 3.28 0.76 7.56
C MET A 55 1.84 1.11 7.92
N LEU A 56 1.58 1.56 9.14
CA LEU A 56 0.25 2.01 9.54
C LEU A 56 -0.23 3.20 8.69
N ARG A 57 0.68 4.12 8.33
CA ARG A 57 0.37 5.23 7.41
C ARG A 57 0.03 4.72 6.01
N TRP A 58 0.76 3.74 5.49
CA TRP A 58 0.45 3.14 4.19
C TRP A 58 -0.89 2.42 4.19
N ILE A 59 -1.17 1.60 5.22
CA ILE A 59 -2.46 0.92 5.38
C ILE A 59 -3.60 1.95 5.46
N THR A 60 -3.39 3.05 6.18
CA THR A 60 -4.38 4.13 6.29
C THR A 60 -4.62 4.79 4.93
N PHE A 61 -3.58 5.06 4.15
CA PHE A 61 -3.72 5.61 2.80
C PHE A 61 -4.45 4.63 1.87
N ILE A 62 -4.09 3.35 1.91
CA ILE A 62 -4.77 2.32 1.11
C ILE A 62 -6.25 2.27 1.48
N LYS A 63 -6.60 2.28 2.76
CA LYS A 63 -7.99 2.33 3.22
C LYS A 63 -8.72 3.61 2.79
N PHE A 64 -8.01 4.74 2.75
CA PHE A 64 -8.56 6.00 2.28
C PHE A 64 -8.97 5.94 0.79
N ILE A 65 -8.15 5.31 -0.06
CA ILE A 65 -8.49 5.06 -1.47
C ILE A 65 -9.68 4.07 -1.59
N ASN A 66 -9.96 3.29 -0.55
CA ASN A 66 -11.03 2.30 -0.46
C ASN A 66 -11.10 1.31 -1.65
N PRO A 67 -9.99 0.65 -2.01
CA PRO A 67 -9.99 -0.33 -3.09
C PRO A 67 -10.71 -1.62 -2.68
N THR A 68 -11.30 -2.28 -3.66
CA THR A 68 -11.83 -3.63 -3.54
C THR A 68 -10.70 -4.65 -3.76
N PHE A 69 -10.45 -5.52 -2.80
CA PHE A 69 -9.43 -6.58 -2.91
C PHE A 69 -10.02 -7.88 -3.45
N LEU A 70 -9.35 -8.48 -4.43
CA LEU A 70 -9.68 -9.79 -4.99
C LEU A 70 -8.49 -10.74 -4.82
N CYS A 71 -8.72 -11.85 -4.12
CA CYS A 71 -7.72 -12.89 -3.98
C CYS A 71 -7.70 -13.76 -5.24
N ILE A 72 -6.58 -13.78 -5.95
CA ILE A 72 -6.35 -14.67 -7.10
C ILE A 72 -5.46 -15.85 -6.68
N ALA A 73 -5.76 -17.04 -7.20
CA ALA A 73 -4.90 -18.20 -6.95
C ALA A 73 -3.54 -18.00 -7.64
N GLU A 74 -2.46 -18.38 -6.95
CA GLU A 74 -1.03 -18.26 -7.29
C GLU A 74 -0.68 -18.55 -8.78
N LYS A 75 -1.49 -19.39 -9.45
CA LYS A 75 -1.34 -19.76 -10.86
C LYS A 75 -1.49 -18.59 -11.86
N HIS A 76 -2.13 -17.49 -11.49
CA HIS A 76 -2.41 -16.37 -12.41
C HIS A 76 -1.44 -15.18 -12.29
N ASN A 77 -0.58 -15.14 -11.27
CA ASN A 77 0.27 -13.98 -10.99
C ASN A 77 1.72 -14.15 -11.45
N THR A 78 2.01 -15.15 -12.29
CA THR A 78 3.38 -15.57 -12.63
C THR A 78 4.19 -14.46 -13.30
N ILE A 79 3.54 -13.62 -14.11
CA ILE A 79 4.19 -12.49 -14.79
C ILE A 79 4.57 -11.39 -13.80
N VAL A 80 3.70 -11.08 -12.84
CA VAL A 80 3.97 -10.06 -11.81
C VAL A 80 5.03 -10.57 -10.84
N ASP A 81 5.00 -11.85 -10.45
CA ASP A 81 6.03 -12.44 -9.61
C ASP A 81 7.39 -12.47 -10.33
N MET A 82 7.44 -12.79 -11.62
CA MET A 82 8.67 -12.71 -12.41
C MET A 82 9.22 -11.27 -12.49
N LEU A 83 8.37 -10.30 -12.87
CA LEU A 83 8.75 -8.87 -12.91
C LEU A 83 9.10 -8.32 -11.53
N SER A 84 8.54 -8.92 -10.49
CA SER A 84 8.84 -8.52 -9.13
C SER A 84 10.26 -8.80 -8.73
N ARG A 85 10.78 -9.98 -9.11
CA ARG A 85 12.07 -10.49 -8.65
C ARG A 85 13.24 -9.72 -9.25
N GLU A 86 13.06 -9.14 -10.43
CA GLU A 86 14.11 -8.42 -11.17
C GLU A 86 14.46 -7.03 -10.58
N LYS A 87 13.63 -6.42 -9.73
CA LYS A 87 13.84 -5.03 -9.25
C LYS A 87 14.33 -4.90 -7.80
N PHE A 88 14.45 -6.00 -7.05
CA PHE A 88 14.54 -5.91 -5.59
C PHE A 88 15.88 -5.47 -4.98
N ASP A 89 17.00 -5.63 -5.69
CA ASP A 89 18.30 -5.29 -5.11
C ASP A 89 18.57 -3.77 -5.06
N ASP A 90 17.90 -2.99 -5.91
CA ASP A 90 18.04 -1.52 -5.99
C ASP A 90 17.01 -0.78 -5.09
N ASP A 91 15.87 -1.44 -4.81
CA ASP A 91 14.74 -0.82 -4.11
C ASP A 91 15.00 -0.59 -2.61
N ARG A 92 15.92 -1.32 -1.95
CA ARG A 92 16.10 -1.24 -0.49
C ARG A 92 16.70 0.09 -0.01
N GLU A 93 17.63 0.68 -0.76
CA GLU A 93 18.23 1.99 -0.46
C GLU A 93 17.33 3.14 -0.96
N ALA A 94 16.59 2.92 -2.06
CA ALA A 94 15.53 3.82 -2.51
C ALA A 94 14.36 3.87 -1.52
N MET A 95 14.08 2.76 -0.82
CA MET A 95 13.02 2.64 0.17
C MET A 95 13.16 3.71 1.25
N ASP A 96 14.31 3.83 1.92
CA ASP A 96 14.47 4.82 3.01
C ASP A 96 14.31 6.28 2.53
N LYS A 97 14.96 6.65 1.42
CA LYS A 97 14.90 8.04 0.92
C LYS A 97 13.52 8.42 0.38
N HIS A 98 12.84 7.49 -0.27
CA HIS A 98 11.53 7.75 -0.89
C HIS A 98 10.40 7.66 0.14
N ILE A 99 10.55 6.82 1.17
CA ILE A 99 9.61 6.71 2.29
C ILE A 99 9.46 8.03 3.02
N ASP A 100 10.54 8.76 3.33
CA ASP A 100 10.43 10.01 4.09
C ASP A 100 9.67 11.11 3.33
N LEU A 101 9.98 11.27 2.03
CA LEU A 101 9.30 12.23 1.16
C LEU A 101 7.83 11.85 0.94
N ILE A 102 7.56 10.58 0.60
CA ILE A 102 6.18 10.12 0.38
C ILE A 102 5.39 10.19 1.69
N ASN A 103 5.97 9.85 2.83
CA ASN A 103 5.31 9.93 4.12
C ASN A 103 4.95 11.38 4.45
N TYR A 104 5.86 12.33 4.23
CA TYR A 104 5.58 13.75 4.42
C TYR A 104 4.40 14.21 3.55
N GLU A 105 4.44 13.94 2.25
CA GLU A 105 3.38 14.32 1.31
C GLU A 105 2.04 13.64 1.63
N THR A 106 2.07 12.36 1.96
CA THR A 106 0.87 11.60 2.30
C THR A 106 0.26 12.09 3.60
N SER A 107 1.09 12.47 4.58
CA SER A 107 0.58 13.12 5.79
C SER A 107 -0.03 14.47 5.49
N THR A 108 0.63 15.34 4.72
CA THR A 108 0.08 16.65 4.34
C THR A 108 -1.27 16.49 3.63
N PHE A 109 -1.35 15.59 2.65
CA PHE A 109 -2.57 15.30 1.93
C PHE A 109 -3.69 14.78 2.84
N MET A 110 -3.39 13.81 3.72
CA MET A 110 -4.38 13.30 4.67
C MET A 110 -4.81 14.39 5.66
N TYR A 111 -3.90 15.23 6.16
CA TYR A 111 -4.23 16.38 7.02
C TYR A 111 -5.14 17.38 6.32
N GLU A 112 -4.88 17.69 5.05
CA GLU A 112 -5.72 18.59 4.26
C GLU A 112 -7.12 18.04 4.06
N ILE A 113 -7.26 16.74 3.81
CA ILE A 113 -8.55 16.07 3.68
C ILE A 113 -9.30 16.00 5.00
N PHE A 114 -8.66 15.58 6.09
CA PHE A 114 -9.30 15.58 7.41
C PHE A 114 -9.78 16.99 7.77
N ARG A 115 -8.92 17.99 7.56
CA ARG A 115 -9.28 19.40 7.76
C ARG A 115 -10.46 19.83 6.88
N ALA A 116 -10.50 19.44 5.60
CA ALA A 116 -11.60 19.79 4.70
C ALA A 116 -12.93 19.14 5.11
N ASN A 117 -12.91 17.88 5.56
CA ASN A 117 -14.09 17.18 6.06
C ASN A 117 -14.60 17.74 7.40
N ASP A 118 -13.73 18.32 8.22
CA ASP A 118 -14.11 19.00 9.47
C ASP A 118 -14.87 20.32 9.23
N PHE A 119 -14.87 20.86 8.00
CA PHE A 119 -15.61 22.08 7.63
C PHE A 119 -16.99 21.84 7.02
N GLU A 120 -17.38 20.59 6.71
CA GLU A 120 -18.74 20.29 6.20
C GLU A 120 -19.79 20.19 7.33
N GLY A 121 -19.45 20.62 8.54
CA GLY A 121 -20.32 20.60 9.71
C GLY A 121 -20.61 21.99 10.29
N GLU A 122 -21.16 22.92 9.51
CA GLU A 122 -21.94 24.09 10.01
C GLU A 122 -23.08 24.46 9.06
#